data_AF-A0A3D2KJL2-F1
#
_entry.id   AF-A0A3D2KJL2-F1
#
_cell.length_a   1.000
_cell.length_b   1.000
_cell.length_c   1.000
_cell.angle_alpha   90.00
_cell.angle_beta   90.00
_cell.angle_gamma   90.00
#
_symmetry.space_group_name_H-M   'P 1'
#
loop_
_entity.id
_entity.type
_entity.pdbx_description
1 polymer ?
#
loop_
_entity_poly.entity_id
_entity_poly.type
_entity_poly.pdbx_seq_one_letter_code
_entity_poly.pdbx_strand_id
1 'polypeptide(L)'
;MIEKQVTDPMDTSRLEVVQMEYNAANRLTKYNGQEVQYDAKGNMIYGTMQHLTYDCRNRLTEAGGISYEYDAENTRTASICGKKRTE
;
A
#
# COMPACT_ATOMS: atom_id res chain seq x y z
N MET A 1 -14.12 18.26 -38.21
CA MET A 1 -14.75 18.62 -36.93
C MET A 1 -14.24 17.62 -35.89
N ILE A 2 -13.38 18.04 -34.96
CA ILE A 2 -12.97 17.16 -33.85
C ILE A 2 -13.82 17.61 -32.67
N GLU A 3 -14.79 16.79 -32.28
CA GLU A 3 -15.57 17.02 -31.06
C GLU A 3 -14.64 16.92 -29.87
N LYS A 4 -14.46 18.05 -29.19
CA LYS A 4 -13.74 18.11 -27.92
C LYS A 4 -14.60 17.37 -26.91
N GLN A 5 -14.15 16.19 -26.48
CA GLN A 5 -14.79 15.42 -25.42
C GLN A 5 -14.93 16.34 -24.19
N VAL A 6 -16.17 16.72 -23.86
CA VAL A 6 -16.49 17.43 -22.64
C VAL A 6 -16.50 16.37 -21.55
N THR A 7 -15.39 16.25 -20.82
CA THR A 7 -15.35 15.40 -19.63
C THR A 7 -16.20 16.05 -18.56
N ASP A 8 -17.34 15.43 -18.23
CA ASP A 8 -18.08 15.75 -17.01
C ASP A 8 -17.16 15.42 -15.82
N PRO A 9 -16.82 16.38 -14.95
CA PRO A 9 -15.99 16.13 -13.77
C PRO A 9 -16.61 15.11 -12.80
N MET A 10 -17.90 14.77 -12.97
CA MET A 10 -18.64 13.76 -12.21
C MET A 10 -18.78 12.42 -12.93
N ASP A 11 -18.16 12.21 -14.09
CA ASP A 11 -18.23 10.92 -14.80
C ASP A 11 -17.50 9.81 -14.03
N THR A 12 -18.28 9.03 -13.27
CA THR A 12 -17.78 7.89 -12.50
C THR A 12 -17.72 6.60 -13.29
N SER A 13 -18.09 6.59 -14.59
CA SER A 13 -18.12 5.36 -15.41
C SER A 13 -16.75 4.70 -15.60
N ARG A 14 -15.68 5.44 -15.34
CA ARG A 14 -14.28 4.99 -15.41
C ARG A 14 -13.69 4.60 -14.05
N LEU A 15 -14.48 4.66 -12.97
CA LEU A 15 -14.02 4.30 -11.63
C LEU A 15 -14.28 2.81 -11.39
N GLU A 16 -13.26 2.11 -10.88
CA GLU A 16 -13.44 0.75 -10.41
C GLU A 16 -14.17 0.76 -9.05
N VAL A 17 -15.19 -0.07 -8.93
CA VAL A 17 -15.87 -0.29 -7.65
C VAL A 17 -14.99 -1.20 -6.79
N VAL A 18 -14.62 -0.72 -5.61
CA VAL A 18 -13.82 -1.46 -4.64
C VAL A 18 -14.67 -1.79 -3.42
N GLN A 19 -14.55 -3.00 -2.90
CA GLN A 19 -15.20 -3.43 -1.66
C GLN A 19 -14.19 -3.50 -0.51
N MET A 20 -14.52 -2.90 0.62
CA MET A 20 -13.68 -2.90 1.83
C MET A 20 -14.50 -3.33 3.04
N GLU A 21 -13.98 -4.26 3.83
CA GLU A 21 -14.56 -4.70 5.10
C GLU A 21 -13.67 -4.25 6.26
N TYR A 22 -14.27 -3.86 7.37
CA TYR A 22 -13.57 -3.38 8.57
C TYR A 22 -14.06 -4.10 9.82
N ASN A 23 -13.17 -4.27 10.79
CA ASN A 23 -13.55 -4.75 12.12
C ASN A 23 -14.00 -3.62 13.05
N ALA A 24 -14.45 -3.97 14.26
CA ALA A 24 -14.92 -3.02 15.28
C ALA A 24 -13.87 -1.98 15.74
N ALA A 25 -12.58 -2.25 15.50
CA ALA A 25 -11.49 -1.32 15.78
C ALA A 25 -11.12 -0.46 14.56
N ASN A 26 -11.97 -0.44 13.53
CA ASN A 26 -11.80 0.30 12.28
C ASN A 26 -10.53 -0.08 11.50
N ARG A 27 -10.10 -1.34 11.57
CA ARG A 27 -8.99 -1.88 10.75
C ARG A 27 -9.55 -2.63 9.55
N LEU A 28 -8.94 -2.42 8.38
CA LEU A 28 -9.28 -3.10 7.13
C LEU A 28 -9.05 -4.61 7.28
N THR A 29 -10.07 -5.43 7.08
CA THR A 29 -9.98 -6.90 7.16
C THR A 29 -10.07 -7.57 5.81
N LYS A 30 -10.73 -6.94 4.82
CA LYS A 30 -10.72 -7.39 3.43
C LYS A 30 -10.71 -6.25 2.44
N TYR A 31 -10.05 -6.47 1.31
CA TYR A 31 -10.04 -5.60 0.15
C TYR A 31 -10.38 -6.43 -1.09
N ASN A 32 -11.48 -6.11 -1.79
CA ASN A 32 -12.01 -6.89 -2.92
C ASN A 32 -12.10 -8.40 -2.63
N GLY A 33 -12.58 -8.75 -1.44
CA GLY A 33 -12.71 -10.14 -0.96
C GLY A 33 -11.41 -10.80 -0.49
N GLN A 34 -10.26 -10.16 -0.67
CA GLN A 34 -8.97 -10.68 -0.20
C GLN A 34 -8.70 -10.27 1.24
N GLU A 35 -8.28 -11.23 2.07
CA GLU A 35 -7.98 -10.97 3.47
C GLU A 35 -6.78 -10.06 3.68
N VAL A 36 -6.86 -9.26 4.73
CA VAL A 36 -5.79 -8.39 5.21
C VAL A 36 -5.39 -8.86 6.60
N GLN A 37 -4.09 -9.07 6.82
CA GLN A 37 -3.55 -9.61 8.06
C GLN A 37 -2.63 -8.62 8.75
N TYR A 38 -2.57 -8.70 10.07
CA TYR A 38 -1.77 -7.82 10.91
C TYR A 38 -0.94 -8.62 11.90
N ASP A 39 0.22 -8.08 12.26
CA ASP A 39 0.99 -8.58 13.40
C ASP A 39 0.37 -8.12 14.74
N ALA A 40 0.96 -8.59 15.85
CA ALA A 40 0.53 -8.24 17.20
C ALA A 40 0.73 -6.76 17.57
N LYS A 41 1.60 -6.04 16.84
CA LYS A 41 1.83 -4.59 17.01
C LYS A 41 0.86 -3.75 16.17
N GLY A 42 0.04 -4.39 15.34
CA GLY A 42 -0.95 -3.75 14.49
C GLY A 42 -0.42 -3.31 13.14
N ASN A 43 0.78 -3.72 12.73
CA ASN A 43 1.24 -3.47 11.37
C ASN A 43 0.59 -4.48 10.42
N MET A 44 0.23 -4.03 9.22
CA MET A 44 -0.25 -4.92 8.17
C MET A 44 0.91 -5.78 7.66
N ILE A 45 0.80 -7.11 7.73
CA ILE A 45 1.82 -8.04 7.22
C ILE A 45 1.43 -8.66 5.87
N TYR A 46 0.14 -8.57 5.53
CA TYR A 46 -0.38 -8.98 4.23
C TYR A 46 -1.59 -8.13 3.87
N GLY A 47 -1.59 -7.57 2.67
CA GLY A 47 -2.72 -6.83 2.12
C GLY A 47 -2.53 -6.57 0.63
N THR A 48 -3.65 -6.51 -0.11
CA THR A 48 -3.64 -6.23 -1.56
C THR A 48 -2.67 -7.15 -2.33
N MET A 49 -2.65 -8.44 -2.01
CA MET A 49 -1.76 -9.47 -2.59
C MET A 49 -0.26 -9.30 -2.31
N GLN A 50 0.12 -8.49 -1.33
CA GLN A 50 1.52 -8.24 -1.02
C GLN A 50 1.82 -8.48 0.45
N HIS A 51 2.98 -9.10 0.69
CA HIS A 51 3.57 -9.17 2.03
C HIS A 51 4.34 -7.89 2.36
N LEU A 52 4.26 -7.51 3.63
CA LEU A 52 4.99 -6.38 4.19
C LEU A 52 5.88 -6.90 5.31
N THR A 53 7.15 -6.54 5.27
CA THR A 53 8.16 -6.98 6.24
C THR A 53 8.62 -5.80 7.08
N TYR A 54 8.81 -6.03 8.37
CA TYR A 54 9.25 -5.01 9.32
C TYR A 54 10.49 -5.46 10.07
N ASP A 55 11.36 -4.51 10.42
CA ASP A 55 12.47 -4.78 11.33
C ASP A 55 12.04 -4.80 12.80
N CYS A 56 12.98 -5.13 13.70
CA CYS A 56 12.72 -5.18 15.13
C CYS A 56 12.29 -3.83 15.74
N ARG A 57 12.59 -2.72 15.05
CA ARG A 57 12.20 -1.35 15.42
C ARG A 57 10.85 -0.95 14.85
N ASN A 58 10.11 -1.89 14.26
CA ASN A 58 8.78 -1.67 13.69
C ASN A 58 8.77 -0.78 12.43
N ARG A 59 9.86 -0.79 11.67
CA ARG A 59 10.00 -0.02 10.42
C ARG A 59 9.78 -0.93 9.23
N LEU A 60 9.04 -0.47 8.23
CA LEU A 60 8.77 -1.24 7.01
C LEU A 60 10.06 -1.39 6.19
N THR A 61 10.58 -2.60 6.05
CA THR A 61 11.81 -2.88 5.30
C THR A 61 11.57 -3.45 3.91
N GLU A 62 10.38 -4.02 3.66
CA GLU A 62 10.04 -4.56 2.34
C GLU A 62 8.54 -4.47 2.08
N ALA A 63 8.16 -4.03 0.87
CA ALA A 63 6.82 -4.14 0.34
C ALA A 63 6.87 -4.15 -1.20
N GLY A 64 6.13 -5.05 -1.85
CA GLY A 64 5.98 -4.98 -3.31
C GLY A 64 7.25 -5.23 -4.11
N GLY A 65 8.22 -5.96 -3.56
CA GLY A 65 9.55 -6.13 -4.17
C GLY A 65 10.43 -4.86 -4.08
N ILE A 66 10.03 -3.88 -3.28
CA ILE A 66 10.84 -2.71 -2.93
C ILE A 66 11.36 -2.89 -1.51
N SER A 67 12.68 -2.77 -1.34
CA SER A 67 13.31 -2.75 -0.01
C SER A 67 13.61 -1.32 0.43
N TYR A 68 13.58 -1.08 1.73
CA TYR A 68 13.82 0.24 2.32
C TYR A 68 14.99 0.19 3.31
N GLU A 69 15.86 1.19 3.22
CA GLU A 69 16.98 1.37 4.15
C GLU A 69 16.74 2.59 5.03
N TYR A 70 17.23 2.51 6.25
CA TYR A 70 17.06 3.54 7.26
C TYR A 70 18.36 3.78 8.01
N ASP A 71 18.60 5.03 8.40
CA ASP A 71 19.66 5.38 9.33
C ASP A 71 19.29 5.01 10.78
N ALA A 72 20.18 5.37 11.72
CA ALA A 72 20.00 5.12 13.14
C ALA A 72 18.90 6.02 13.76
N GLU A 73 18.69 7.19 13.17
CA GLU A 73 17.74 8.23 13.53
C GLU A 73 16.32 7.97 13.04
N ASN A 74 16.09 6.84 12.36
CA ASN A 74 14.79 6.43 11.78
C ASN A 74 14.38 7.19 10.51
N THR A 75 15.31 7.86 9.85
CA THR A 75 15.10 8.44 8.53
C THR A 75 15.25 7.36 7.46
N ARG A 76 14.30 7.27 6.53
CA ARG A 76 14.49 6.43 5.34
C ARG A 76 15.55 7.08 4.45
N THR A 77 16.64 6.37 4.20
CA THR A 77 17.78 6.88 3.40
C THR A 77 17.81 6.33 1.99
N ALA A 78 17.07 5.24 1.71
CA ALA A 78 16.93 4.74 0.36
C ALA A 78 15.70 3.84 0.15
N SER A 79 15.34 3.68 -1.12
CA SER A 79 14.43 2.66 -1.64
C SER A 79 15.12 1.89 -2.77
N ILE A 80 15.02 0.56 -2.75
CA ILE A 80 15.68 -0.33 -3.70
C ILE A 80 14.62 -1.11 -4.47
N CYS A 81 14.56 -0.93 -5.79
CA CYS A 81 13.71 -1.71 -6.68
C CYS A 81 14.60 -2.46 -7.69
N GLY A 82 14.69 -3.78 -7.52
CA GLY A 82 15.65 -4.59 -8.26
C GLY A 82 17.10 -4.13 -8.02
N LYS A 83 17.78 -3.65 -9.07
CA LYS A 83 19.16 -3.12 -8.99
C LYS A 83 19.25 -1.61 -8.78
N LYS A 84 18.12 -0.91 -8.78
CA LYS A 84 18.09 0.56 -8.67
C LYS A 84 17.89 0.96 -7.22
N ARG A 85 18.87 1.68 -6.66
CA ARG A 85 18.78 2.36 -5.36
C ARG A 85 18.49 3.85 -5.59
N THR A 86 17.52 4.38 -4.85
CA THR A 86 17.12 5.79 -4.88
C THR A 86 17.17 6.34 -3.46
N GLU A 87 17.90 7.44 -3.26
CA GLU A 87 18.05 8.13 -1.96
C GLU A 87 16.97 9.21 -1.79
#